data_AF-A0A1F5IN72-F1
#
_entry.id   AF-A0A1F5IN72-F1
#
_cell.length_a   1.000
_cell.length_b   1.000
_cell.length_c   1.000
_cell.angle_alpha   90.00
_cell.angle_beta   90.00
_cell.angle_gamma   90.00
#
_symmetry.space_group_name_H-M   'P 1'
#
loop_
_entity.id
_entity.type
_entity.pdbx_description
1 polymer ?
#
loop_
_entity_poly.entity_id
_entity_poly.type
_entity_poly.pdbx_seq_one_letter_code
_entity_poly.pdbx_strand_id
1 'polypeptide(L)'
;MNSFKIILAALLIFLNTFFAVNVFAQESTDTASPSAAVSSYELFWPITAGRTMGDSLYWLKELKESLRGFFIFGDLKKASYNIELSDKRIVEAEKLFIDIKDYSNGKKTLEEANLKREQALRLLSAAYNSKKPIDSSVERVKSSLERQKVLLESIKVKVPQDQQENISQGIEAINKHISSIQDSF
;
A
#
# COMPACT_ATOMS: atom_id res chain seq x y z
N MET A 1 38.14 36.65 14.20
CA MET A 1 37.06 36.49 13.20
C MET A 1 36.37 35.17 13.49
N ASN A 2 35.13 35.22 13.98
CA ASN A 2 34.51 34.14 14.76
C ASN A 2 34.37 32.84 13.95
N SER A 3 34.97 31.75 14.44
CA SER A 3 34.99 30.40 13.86
C SER A 3 33.59 29.88 13.49
N PHE A 4 32.57 30.37 14.20
CA PHE A 4 31.15 30.11 13.92
C PHE A 4 30.70 30.60 12.52
N LYS A 5 31.20 31.75 12.06
CA LYS A 5 30.88 32.29 10.72
C LYS A 5 31.51 31.46 9.60
N ILE A 6 32.67 30.86 9.85
CA ILE A 6 33.38 30.00 8.90
C ILE A 6 32.65 28.66 8.75
N ILE A 7 32.18 28.07 9.85
CA ILE A 7 31.40 26.83 9.85
C ILE A 7 30.05 27.03 9.15
N LEU A 8 29.37 28.14 9.41
CA LEU A 8 28.10 28.48 8.77
C LEU A 8 28.25 28.69 7.25
N ALA A 9 29.34 29.35 6.82
CA ALA A 9 29.66 29.53 5.42
C ALA A 9 29.98 28.20 4.72
N ALA A 10 30.72 27.30 5.38
CA ALA A 10 31.01 25.97 4.85
C ALA A 10 29.75 25.09 4.69
N LEU A 11 28.80 25.17 5.64
CA LEU A 11 27.53 24.45 5.57
C LEU A 11 26.65 24.95 4.40
N LEU A 12 26.63 26.26 4.14
CA LEU A 12 25.86 26.86 3.04
C LEU A 12 26.42 26.51 1.66
N ILE A 13 27.74 26.33 1.53
CA ILE A 13 28.37 25.85 0.30
C ILE A 13 28.04 24.37 0.07
N PHE A 14 28.07 23.55 1.12
CA PHE A 14 27.73 22.12 1.03
C PHE A 14 26.25 21.88 0.64
N LEU A 15 25.33 22.73 1.07
CA LEU A 15 23.91 22.60 0.70
C LEU A 15 23.63 22.91 -0.79
N ASN A 16 24.48 23.69 -1.47
CA ASN A 16 24.27 24.04 -2.88
C ASN A 16 24.76 22.97 -3.86
N THR A 17 25.66 22.07 -3.44
CA THR A 17 26.20 21.03 -4.34
C THR A 17 25.32 19.80 -4.47
N PHE A 18 24.24 19.68 -3.68
CA PHE A 18 23.31 18.54 -3.74
C PHE A 18 22.08 18.72 -4.64
N PHE A 19 21.94 19.87 -5.31
CA PHE A 19 20.80 20.16 -6.21
C PHE A 19 21.20 20.28 -7.68
N ALA A 20 22.22 19.56 -8.13
CA ALA A 20 22.45 19.35 -9.57
C ALA A 20 21.41 18.35 -10.10
N VAL A 21 20.20 18.84 -10.38
CA VAL A 21 19.18 18.07 -11.09
C VAL A 21 19.63 17.97 -12.54
N ASN A 22 20.17 16.81 -12.93
CA ASN A 22 20.33 16.46 -14.34
C ASN A 22 18.93 16.25 -14.93
N VAL A 23 18.37 17.30 -15.54
CA VAL A 23 17.16 17.18 -16.36
C VAL A 23 17.58 16.58 -17.71
N PHE A 24 17.59 15.26 -17.78
CA PHE A 24 17.59 14.54 -19.06
C PHE A 24 16.17 14.57 -19.60
N ALA A 25 15.91 15.48 -20.55
CA ALA A 25 14.74 15.39 -21.40
C ALA A 25 14.98 14.28 -22.43
N GLN A 26 14.44 13.09 -22.18
CA GLN A 26 14.45 11.98 -23.11
C GLN A 26 13.28 12.15 -24.08
N GLU A 27 13.60 12.28 -25.37
CA GLU A 27 12.65 12.30 -26.47
C GLU A 27 12.05 10.89 -26.62
N SER A 28 10.77 10.73 -26.32
CA SER A 28 10.06 9.46 -26.40
C SER A 28 9.62 9.20 -27.84
N THR A 29 10.27 8.23 -28.49
CA THR A 29 9.80 7.61 -29.72
C THR A 29 8.54 6.81 -29.45
N ASP A 30 7.42 7.25 -30.02
CA ASP A 30 6.15 6.53 -30.03
C ASP A 30 6.30 5.15 -30.68
N THR A 31 6.46 4.14 -29.85
CA THR A 31 6.37 2.73 -30.23
C THR A 31 5.03 2.22 -29.72
N ALA A 32 4.26 1.57 -30.60
CA ALA A 32 2.90 1.09 -30.37
C ALA A 32 2.69 0.53 -28.95
N SER A 33 1.71 1.10 -28.26
CA SER A 33 1.38 0.85 -26.86
C SER A 33 1.09 -0.64 -26.59
N PRO A 34 1.94 -1.38 -25.87
CA PRO A 34 1.50 -2.62 -25.24
C PRO A 34 0.44 -2.23 -24.21
N SER A 35 -0.67 -2.97 -24.17
CA SER A 35 -1.72 -2.87 -23.15
C SER A 35 -1.13 -2.43 -21.81
N ALA A 36 -1.44 -1.20 -21.39
CA ALA A 36 -0.72 -0.50 -20.32
C ALA A 36 -0.62 -1.40 -19.08
N ALA A 37 0.60 -1.83 -18.76
CA ALA A 37 0.86 -2.67 -17.61
C ALA A 37 0.47 -1.89 -16.36
N VAL A 38 -0.58 -2.35 -15.65
CA VAL A 38 -1.00 -1.76 -14.37
C VAL A 38 0.19 -1.72 -13.43
N SER A 39 0.55 -0.51 -13.01
CA SER A 39 1.68 -0.25 -12.12
C SER A 39 1.19 0.00 -10.70
N SER A 40 1.67 -0.79 -9.73
CA SER A 40 1.36 -0.55 -8.31
C SER A 40 1.82 0.81 -7.81
N TYR A 41 2.89 1.35 -8.41
CA TYR A 41 3.35 2.71 -8.13
C TYR A 41 2.26 3.74 -8.44
N GLU A 42 1.59 3.61 -9.59
CA GLU A 42 0.52 4.54 -10.00
C GLU A 42 -0.72 4.39 -9.12
N LEU A 43 -1.09 3.16 -8.76
CA LEU A 43 -2.27 2.88 -7.95
C LEU A 43 -2.09 3.25 -6.47
N PHE A 44 -0.88 3.12 -5.92
CA PHE A 44 -0.67 3.18 -4.47
C PHE A 44 0.30 4.26 -4.02
N TRP A 45 0.78 5.15 -4.89
CA TRP A 45 1.68 6.24 -4.49
C TRP A 45 1.15 6.98 -3.23
N PRO A 46 1.95 7.13 -2.16
CA PRO A 46 3.40 6.87 -2.04
C PRO A 46 3.79 5.53 -1.38
N ILE A 47 2.91 4.53 -1.37
CA ILE A 47 3.14 3.22 -0.76
C ILE A 47 4.12 2.42 -1.63
N THR A 48 5.09 1.79 -0.97
CA THR A 48 6.05 0.87 -1.59
C THR A 48 6.11 -0.43 -0.78
N ALA A 49 6.47 -1.55 -1.43
CA ALA A 49 6.57 -2.86 -0.76
C ALA A 49 7.58 -2.84 0.42
N GLY A 50 8.74 -2.19 0.20
CA GLY A 50 9.82 -2.20 1.18
C GLY A 50 10.31 -3.63 1.49
N ARG A 51 10.40 -3.94 2.80
CA ARG A 51 10.67 -5.31 3.30
C ARG A 51 9.40 -6.15 3.27
N THR A 52 9.51 -7.36 2.73
CA THR A 52 8.42 -8.34 2.56
C THR A 52 8.60 -9.53 3.51
N MET A 53 7.56 -10.35 3.66
CA MET A 53 7.68 -11.62 4.38
C MET A 53 8.81 -12.46 3.78
N GLY A 54 9.64 -13.05 4.65
CA GLY A 54 10.86 -13.76 4.25
C GLY A 54 12.14 -12.91 4.35
N ASP A 55 12.03 -11.57 4.32
CA ASP A 55 13.19 -10.70 4.53
C ASP A 55 13.66 -10.73 6.00
N SER A 56 14.99 -10.66 6.19
CA SER A 56 15.57 -10.43 7.51
C SER A 56 15.00 -9.15 8.11
N LEU A 57 14.70 -9.17 9.42
CA LEU A 57 14.11 -8.06 10.17
C LEU A 57 12.69 -7.64 9.72
N TYR A 58 11.93 -8.47 8.99
CA TYR A 58 10.51 -8.19 8.72
C TYR A 58 9.71 -7.95 10.01
N TRP A 59 10.00 -8.71 11.06
CA TRP A 59 9.41 -8.54 12.39
C TRP A 59 9.55 -7.11 12.95
N LEU A 60 10.63 -6.39 12.61
CA LEU A 60 10.84 -5.01 13.06
C LEU A 60 9.89 -4.04 12.35
N LYS A 61 9.58 -4.31 11.08
CA LYS A 61 8.56 -3.58 10.33
C LYS A 61 7.19 -3.78 10.97
N GLU A 62 6.82 -5.03 11.26
CA GLU A 62 5.56 -5.35 11.94
C GLU A 62 5.47 -4.71 13.33
N LEU A 63 6.56 -4.72 14.11
CA LEU A 63 6.63 -4.05 15.40
C LEU A 63 6.39 -2.55 15.26
N LYS A 64 7.05 -1.88 14.30
CA LYS A 64 6.87 -0.44 14.04
C LYS A 64 5.42 -0.12 13.64
N GLU A 65 4.81 -0.95 12.80
CA GLU A 65 3.43 -0.81 12.37
C GLU A 65 2.45 -1.01 13.54
N SER A 66 2.67 -2.04 14.36
CA SER A 66 1.88 -2.30 15.57
C SER A 66 1.97 -1.14 16.56
N LEU A 67 3.18 -0.63 16.83
CA LEU A 67 3.40 0.53 17.70
C LEU A 67 2.70 1.78 17.15
N ARG A 68 2.82 2.06 15.84
CA ARG A 68 2.11 3.19 15.23
C ARG A 68 0.59 3.03 15.38
N GLY A 69 0.05 1.83 15.11
CA GLY A 69 -1.36 1.54 15.27
C GLY A 69 -1.87 1.72 16.70
N PHE A 70 -1.06 1.36 17.69
CA PHE A 70 -1.36 1.54 19.11
C PHE A 70 -1.57 3.01 19.49
N PHE A 71 -0.76 3.91 18.94
CA PHE A 71 -0.85 5.36 19.19
C PHE A 71 -1.90 6.09 18.34
N ILE A 72 -2.62 5.40 17.45
CA ILE A 72 -3.72 5.99 16.69
C ILE A 72 -5.02 5.85 17.48
N PHE A 73 -5.61 6.97 17.88
CA PHE A 73 -6.87 7.00 18.63
C PHE A 73 -8.08 7.28 17.73
N GLY A 74 -9.21 6.64 18.03
CA GLY A 74 -10.50 6.81 17.35
C GLY A 74 -10.73 5.83 16.19
N ASP A 75 -11.96 5.34 16.08
CA ASP A 75 -12.32 4.24 15.17
C ASP A 75 -12.06 4.59 13.70
N LEU A 76 -12.46 5.78 13.25
CA LEU A 76 -12.27 6.22 11.86
C LEU A 76 -10.79 6.34 11.47
N LYS A 77 -9.95 6.85 12.38
CA LYS A 77 -8.51 6.95 12.14
C LYS A 77 -7.87 5.56 12.14
N LYS A 78 -8.28 4.67 13.05
CA LYS A 78 -7.84 3.28 13.07
C LYS A 78 -8.31 2.51 11.83
N ALA A 79 -9.52 2.76 11.32
CA ALA A 79 -10.02 2.16 10.09
C ALA A 79 -9.16 2.59 8.90
N SER A 80 -8.91 3.89 8.78
CA SER A 80 -8.03 4.46 7.75
C SER A 80 -6.61 3.91 7.81
N TYR A 81 -6.10 3.66 9.01
CA TYR A 81 -4.77 3.06 9.18
C TYR A 81 -4.74 1.57 8.79
N ASN A 82 -5.76 0.81 9.19
CA ASN A 82 -5.85 -0.60 8.82
C ASN A 82 -6.00 -0.78 7.30
N ILE A 83 -6.79 0.07 6.63
CA ILE A 83 -6.87 -0.02 5.17
C ILE A 83 -5.55 0.37 4.49
N GLU A 84 -4.79 1.35 5.03
CA GLU A 84 -3.42 1.65 4.56
C GLU A 84 -2.46 0.46 4.75
N LEU A 85 -2.58 -0.28 5.85
CA LEU A 85 -1.81 -1.51 6.05
C LEU A 85 -2.23 -2.60 5.06
N SER A 86 -3.52 -2.73 4.74
CA SER A 86 -3.99 -3.63 3.69
C SER A 86 -3.37 -3.28 2.34
N ASP A 87 -3.41 -1.99 1.95
CA ASP A 87 -2.78 -1.51 0.70
C ASP A 87 -1.31 -1.91 0.64
N LYS A 88 -0.56 -1.69 1.73
CA LYS A 88 0.85 -2.11 1.85
C LYS A 88 1.04 -3.60 1.63
N ARG A 89 0.20 -4.44 2.25
CA ARG A 89 0.28 -5.90 2.07
C ARG A 89 -0.05 -6.33 0.64
N ILE A 90 -0.96 -5.66 -0.07
CA ILE A 90 -1.20 -5.97 -1.49
C ILE A 90 0.01 -5.63 -2.36
N VAL A 91 0.68 -4.49 -2.11
CA VAL A 91 1.92 -4.11 -2.83
C VAL A 91 3.08 -5.04 -2.47
N GLU A 92 3.18 -5.50 -1.21
CA GLU A 92 4.13 -6.54 -0.80
C GLU A 92 3.85 -7.87 -1.50
N ALA A 93 2.58 -8.25 -1.62
CA ALA A 93 2.17 -9.47 -2.30
C ALA A 93 2.55 -9.42 -3.78
N GLU A 94 2.36 -8.29 -4.47
CA GLU A 94 2.84 -8.11 -5.84
C GLU A 94 4.32 -8.45 -5.97
N LYS A 95 5.17 -7.83 -5.13
CA LYS A 95 6.61 -8.08 -5.14
C LYS A 95 6.93 -9.57 -4.89
N LEU A 96 6.24 -10.21 -3.95
CA LEU A 96 6.43 -11.62 -3.64
C LEU A 96 6.01 -12.54 -4.79
N PHE A 97 4.87 -12.28 -5.42
CA PHE A 97 4.35 -13.10 -6.52
C PHE A 97 5.12 -12.88 -7.82
N ILE A 98 5.49 -11.64 -8.14
CA ILE A 98 6.02 -11.26 -9.45
C ILE A 98 7.55 -11.23 -9.46
N ASP A 99 8.16 -10.52 -8.53
CA ASP A 99 9.61 -10.27 -8.55
C ASP A 99 10.39 -11.42 -7.90
N ILE A 100 9.96 -11.84 -6.70
CA ILE A 100 10.65 -12.85 -5.89
C ILE A 100 10.20 -14.27 -6.25
N LYS A 101 8.95 -14.42 -6.72
CA LYS A 101 8.28 -15.71 -6.95
C LYS A 101 8.19 -16.60 -5.70
N ASP A 102 8.08 -15.98 -4.54
CA ASP A 102 7.82 -16.64 -3.26
C ASP A 102 6.31 -16.67 -3.00
N TYR A 103 5.63 -17.64 -3.62
CA TYR A 103 4.19 -17.76 -3.56
C TYR A 103 3.66 -18.12 -2.16
N SER A 104 4.48 -18.80 -1.34
CA SER A 104 4.09 -19.18 0.03
C SER A 104 3.96 -17.93 0.90
N ASN A 105 4.97 -17.07 0.90
CA ASN A 105 4.91 -15.81 1.61
C ASN A 105 3.95 -14.82 0.94
N GLY A 106 3.81 -14.86 -0.39
CA GLY A 106 2.78 -14.11 -1.11
C GLY A 106 1.38 -14.41 -0.62
N LYS A 107 1.02 -15.69 -0.45
CA LYS A 107 -0.27 -16.13 0.10
C LYS A 107 -0.50 -15.60 1.51
N LYS A 108 0.45 -15.80 2.43
CA LYS A 108 0.36 -15.29 3.81
C LYS A 108 0.19 -13.76 3.85
N THR A 109 0.85 -13.07 2.93
CA THR A 109 0.73 -11.62 2.80
C THR A 109 -0.68 -11.20 2.36
N LEU A 110 -1.33 -11.95 1.46
CA LEU A 110 -2.74 -11.73 1.10
C LEU A 110 -3.71 -12.00 2.25
N GLU A 111 -3.43 -13.02 3.07
CA GLU A 111 -4.21 -13.32 4.28
C GLU A 111 -4.11 -12.15 5.28
N GLU A 112 -2.90 -11.63 5.53
CA GLU A 112 -2.70 -10.44 6.37
C GLU A 112 -3.41 -9.21 5.79
N ALA A 113 -3.37 -9.00 4.48
CA ALA A 113 -4.12 -7.92 3.84
C ALA A 113 -5.63 -8.04 4.15
N ASN A 114 -6.19 -9.25 4.04
CA ASN A 114 -7.59 -9.50 4.36
C ASN A 114 -7.93 -9.20 5.82
N LEU A 115 -7.09 -9.65 6.77
CA LEU A 115 -7.28 -9.35 8.19
C LEU A 115 -7.31 -7.84 8.46
N LYS A 116 -6.45 -7.06 7.80
CA LYS A 116 -6.49 -5.60 7.94
C LYS A 116 -7.74 -4.97 7.32
N ARG A 117 -8.24 -5.47 6.19
CA ARG A 117 -9.52 -5.03 5.60
C ARG A 117 -10.67 -5.28 6.56
N GLU A 118 -10.78 -6.48 7.12
CA GLU A 118 -11.84 -6.83 8.08
C GLU A 118 -11.79 -5.94 9.32
N GLN A 119 -10.60 -5.64 9.84
CA GLN A 119 -10.42 -4.72 10.95
C GLN A 119 -10.88 -3.30 10.59
N ALA A 120 -10.57 -2.81 9.39
CA ALA A 120 -11.01 -1.50 8.91
C ALA A 120 -12.54 -1.43 8.83
N LEU A 121 -13.19 -2.44 8.24
CA LEU A 121 -14.65 -2.51 8.12
C LEU A 121 -15.33 -2.56 9.48
N ARG A 122 -14.85 -3.40 10.40
CA ARG A 122 -15.37 -3.48 11.76
C ARG A 122 -15.34 -2.14 12.48
N LEU A 123 -14.25 -1.38 12.31
CA LEU A 123 -14.09 -0.06 12.90
C LEU A 123 -15.01 0.99 12.24
N LEU A 124 -15.24 0.91 10.92
CA LEU A 124 -16.25 1.73 10.24
C LEU A 124 -17.66 1.44 10.77
N SER A 125 -18.05 0.16 10.88
CA SER A 125 -19.35 -0.22 11.44
C SER A 125 -19.52 0.26 12.88
N ALA A 126 -18.49 0.17 13.71
CA ALA A 126 -18.52 0.70 15.07
C ALA A 126 -18.71 2.23 15.11
N ALA A 127 -18.04 2.96 14.20
CA ALA A 127 -18.21 4.40 14.08
C ALA A 127 -19.61 4.79 13.59
N TYR A 128 -20.15 4.06 12.61
CA TYR A 128 -21.52 4.21 12.10
C TYR A 128 -22.56 4.04 13.21
N ASN A 129 -22.46 2.93 13.94
CA ASN A 129 -23.36 2.62 15.06
C ASN A 129 -23.27 3.67 16.18
N SER A 130 -22.12 4.34 16.30
CA SER A 130 -21.91 5.46 17.21
C SER A 130 -22.39 6.81 16.65
N LYS A 131 -23.10 6.81 15.51
CA LYS A 131 -23.62 8.00 14.82
C LYS A 131 -22.55 9.03 14.45
N LYS A 132 -21.31 8.59 14.22
CA LYS A 132 -20.23 9.46 13.72
C LYS A 132 -20.42 9.68 12.22
N PRO A 133 -20.06 10.85 11.66
CA PRO A 133 -20.03 11.05 10.22
C PRO A 133 -18.94 10.17 9.60
N ILE A 134 -19.31 9.24 8.71
CA ILE A 134 -18.38 8.22 8.17
C ILE A 134 -18.12 8.33 6.68
N ASP A 135 -18.89 9.14 5.93
CA ASP A 135 -18.96 9.10 4.46
C ASP A 135 -17.59 9.17 3.80
N SER A 136 -16.72 10.08 4.27
CA SER A 136 -15.36 10.23 3.77
C SER A 136 -14.47 9.01 4.04
N SER A 137 -14.70 8.32 5.16
CA SER A 137 -13.95 7.11 5.53
C SER A 137 -14.47 5.88 4.77
N VAL A 138 -15.78 5.81 4.52
CA VAL A 138 -16.40 4.79 3.67
C VAL A 138 -15.87 4.90 2.24
N GLU A 139 -15.90 6.09 1.65
CA GLU A 139 -15.41 6.33 0.29
C GLU A 139 -13.92 6.01 0.17
N ARG A 140 -13.12 6.41 1.16
CA ARG A 140 -11.70 6.06 1.22
C ARG A 140 -11.46 4.56 1.22
N VAL A 141 -12.20 3.81 2.06
CA VAL A 141 -12.05 2.34 2.13
C VAL A 141 -12.49 1.70 0.83
N LYS A 142 -13.64 2.10 0.27
CA LYS A 142 -14.13 1.59 -1.01
C LYS A 142 -13.13 1.82 -2.14
N SER A 143 -12.63 3.04 -2.29
CA SER A 143 -11.64 3.39 -3.31
C SER A 143 -10.34 2.59 -3.16
N SER A 144 -9.89 2.34 -1.92
CA SER A 144 -8.74 1.47 -1.66
C SER A 144 -9.03 0.02 -2.09
N LEU A 145 -10.18 -0.55 -1.73
CA LEU A 145 -10.57 -1.90 -2.13
C LEU A 145 -10.61 -2.06 -3.65
N GLU A 146 -11.13 -1.07 -4.37
CA GLU A 146 -11.16 -1.07 -5.84
C GLU A 146 -9.74 -1.10 -6.43
N ARG A 147 -8.81 -0.26 -5.92
CA ARG A 147 -7.41 -0.29 -6.37
C ARG A 147 -6.72 -1.61 -6.05
N GLN A 148 -6.98 -2.19 -4.87
CA GLN A 148 -6.46 -3.50 -4.49
C GLN A 148 -6.95 -4.59 -5.43
N LYS A 149 -8.24 -4.59 -5.80
CA LYS A 149 -8.81 -5.51 -6.78
C LYS A 149 -8.09 -5.41 -8.12
N VAL A 150 -7.94 -4.20 -8.66
CA VAL A 150 -7.26 -3.97 -9.94
C VAL A 150 -5.83 -4.52 -9.92
N LEU A 151 -5.09 -4.31 -8.82
CA LEU A 151 -3.75 -4.85 -8.68
C LEU A 151 -3.74 -6.38 -8.58
N LEU A 152 -4.64 -6.99 -7.80
CA LEU A 152 -4.74 -8.45 -7.73
C LEU A 152 -5.12 -9.08 -9.07
N GLU A 153 -6.00 -8.46 -9.84
CA GLU A 153 -6.34 -8.89 -11.20
C GLU A 153 -5.09 -8.84 -12.12
N SER A 154 -4.27 -7.79 -12.00
CA SER A 154 -2.99 -7.70 -12.71
C SER A 154 -1.99 -8.78 -12.29
N ILE A 155 -1.88 -9.08 -10.99
CA ILE A 155 -0.99 -10.15 -10.50
C ILE A 155 -1.48 -11.51 -11.00
N LYS A 156 -2.80 -11.77 -10.97
CA LYS A 156 -3.40 -13.04 -11.37
C LYS A 156 -2.99 -13.46 -12.78
N VAL A 157 -2.99 -12.53 -13.73
CA VAL A 157 -2.63 -12.83 -15.14
C VAL A 157 -1.13 -13.02 -15.37
N LYS A 158 -0.29 -12.63 -14.40
CA LYS A 158 1.19 -12.72 -14.49
C LYS A 158 1.75 -13.94 -13.76
N VAL A 159 0.98 -14.61 -12.92
CA VAL A 159 1.43 -15.79 -12.16
C VAL A 159 1.02 -17.11 -12.82
N PRO A 160 1.74 -18.21 -12.54
CA PRO A 160 1.35 -19.56 -12.97
C PRO A 160 -0.07 -19.95 -12.53
N GLN A 161 -0.74 -20.80 -13.32
CA GLN A 161 -2.16 -21.16 -13.13
C GLN A 161 -2.44 -21.78 -11.76
N ASP A 162 -1.53 -22.62 -11.25
CA ASP A 162 -1.61 -23.25 -9.93
C ASP A 162 -1.53 -22.24 -8.77
N GLN A 163 -1.05 -21.02 -9.01
CA GLN A 163 -0.99 -19.94 -8.03
C GLN A 163 -2.17 -18.96 -8.11
N GLN A 164 -2.98 -19.03 -9.17
CA GLN A 164 -4.09 -18.09 -9.41
C GLN A 164 -5.27 -18.27 -8.44
N GLU A 165 -5.43 -19.45 -7.84
CA GLU A 165 -6.53 -19.74 -6.92
C GLU A 165 -6.51 -18.82 -5.71
N ASN A 166 -5.34 -18.69 -5.04
CA ASN A 166 -5.20 -17.85 -3.84
C ASN A 166 -5.49 -16.37 -4.16
N ILE A 167 -5.07 -15.89 -5.34
CA ILE A 167 -5.35 -14.51 -5.79
C ILE A 167 -6.84 -14.33 -6.09
N SER A 168 -7.47 -15.34 -6.69
CA SER A 168 -8.91 -15.32 -6.99
C SER A 168 -9.74 -15.26 -5.71
N GLN A 169 -9.37 -16.02 -4.68
CA GLN A 169 -9.99 -15.94 -3.35
C GLN A 169 -9.81 -14.53 -2.73
N GLY A 170 -8.64 -13.93 -2.90
CA GLY A 170 -8.39 -12.53 -2.49
C GLY A 170 -9.31 -11.52 -3.19
N ILE A 171 -9.49 -11.65 -4.50
CA ILE A 171 -10.39 -10.81 -5.31
C ILE A 171 -11.85 -11.00 -4.87
N GLU A 172 -12.29 -12.23 -4.65
CA GLU A 172 -13.63 -12.55 -4.18
C GLU A 172 -13.91 -11.93 -2.81
N ALA A 173 -12.97 -12.05 -1.87
CA ALA A 173 -13.07 -11.41 -0.57
C ALA A 173 -13.18 -9.88 -0.67
N ILE A 174 -12.45 -9.25 -1.59
CA ILE A 174 -12.58 -7.82 -1.86
C ILE A 174 -13.97 -7.47 -2.41
N ASN A 175 -14.47 -8.22 -3.39
CA ASN A 175 -15.82 -7.98 -3.93
C ASN A 175 -16.88 -8.08 -2.84
N LYS A 176 -16.79 -9.09 -1.96
CA LYS A 176 -17.69 -9.24 -0.81
C LYS A 176 -17.63 -8.03 0.12
N HIS A 177 -16.44 -7.50 0.38
CA HIS A 177 -16.27 -6.29 1.20
C HIS A 177 -16.87 -5.05 0.54
N ILE A 178 -16.68 -4.87 -0.78
CA ILE A 178 -17.28 -3.76 -1.53
C ILE A 178 -18.81 -3.82 -1.47
N SER A 179 -19.41 -4.99 -1.70
CA SER A 179 -20.87 -5.18 -1.58
C SER A 179 -21.36 -4.92 -0.16
N SER A 180 -20.65 -5.43 0.86
CA SER A 180 -21.01 -5.17 2.26
C SER A 180 -21.01 -3.69 2.60
N ILE A 181 -20.09 -2.89 2.04
CA ILE A 181 -20.08 -1.43 2.23
C ILE A 181 -21.33 -0.81 1.60
N GLN A 182 -21.69 -1.21 0.37
CA GLN A 182 -22.85 -0.68 -0.35
C GLN A 182 -24.18 -0.98 0.35
N ASP A 183 -24.27 -2.13 1.03
CA ASP A 183 -25.49 -2.57 1.69
C ASP A 183 -25.62 -2.05 3.14
N SER A 184 -24.50 -1.67 3.78
CA SER A 184 -24.46 -1.36 5.23
C SER A 184 -24.49 0.12 5.58
N PHE A 185 -24.13 1.00 4.64
CA PHE A 185 -23.96 2.44 4.87
C PHE A 185 -24.72 3.24 3.82
#